data_AF-A0A5J4WI61-F1
#
_entry.id   AF-A0A5J4WI61-F1
#
_cell.length_a   1.000
_cell.length_b   1.000
_cell.length_c   1.000
_cell.angle_alpha   90.00
_cell.angle_beta   90.00
_cell.angle_gamma   90.00
#
_symmetry.space_group_name_H-M   'P 1'
#
loop_
_entity.id
_entity.type
_entity.pdbx_description
1 polymer ?
#
loop_
_entity_poly.entity_id
_entity_poly.type
_entity_poly.pdbx_seq_one_letter_code
_entity_poly.pdbx_strand_id
1 'polypeptide(L)'
;MTLASQYNVDSGLLGLGELILMQIINEIQSIKDVVQVIGVCKKTFILKDHERFFKVMVYKTDPIQYQFIIPEVTAGKQQGNQFIHSHKDIDNCSILFDPIVKEGIVRFEVIFENNEGFRKYIGIADQSCSFAVDDRPWDSGSKFFVYYIHI
;
A
#
# COMPACT_ATOMS: atom_id res chain seq x y z
N MET A 1 27.73 -6.23 35.31
CA MET A 1 26.26 -6.20 35.46
C MET A 1 25.85 -4.77 35.71
N THR A 2 25.17 -4.13 34.76
CA THR A 2 24.61 -2.79 34.92
C THR A 2 23.30 -2.90 35.71
N LEU A 3 23.16 -2.05 36.73
CA LEU A 3 22.02 -2.05 37.65
C LEU A 3 20.76 -1.58 36.89
N ALA A 4 19.68 -2.35 36.92
CA ALA A 4 18.42 -2.03 36.22
C ALA A 4 17.88 -0.63 36.56
N SER A 5 18.23 -0.09 37.73
CA SER A 5 17.86 1.25 38.17
C SER A 5 18.47 2.40 37.35
N GLN A 6 19.50 2.14 36.54
CA GLN A 6 20.11 3.16 35.66
C GLN A 6 19.30 3.39 34.37
N TYR A 7 18.29 2.56 34.10
CA TYR A 7 17.39 2.67 32.95
C TYR A 7 15.95 3.01 33.37
N ASN A 8 15.73 3.37 34.63
CA ASN A 8 14.40 3.65 35.17
C ASN A 8 13.81 4.92 34.56
N VAL A 9 13.02 4.75 33.50
CA VAL A 9 11.97 5.71 33.15
C VAL A 9 10.88 5.55 34.20
N ASP A 10 10.70 6.54 35.08
CA ASP A 10 9.60 6.52 36.06
C ASP A 10 8.27 6.27 35.34
N SER A 11 7.51 5.24 35.74
CA SER A 11 6.24 4.82 35.08
C SER A 11 6.38 4.17 33.69
N GLY A 12 7.57 3.70 33.30
CA GLY A 12 7.78 2.93 32.07
C GLY A 12 7.49 3.75 30.80
N LEU A 13 6.84 3.14 29.79
CA LEU A 13 6.48 3.83 28.53
C LEU A 13 5.63 5.09 28.79
N LEU A 14 4.75 5.03 29.78
CA LEU A 14 3.89 6.16 30.16
C LEU A 14 4.67 7.28 30.85
N GLY A 15 5.89 7.01 31.32
CA GLY A 15 6.82 8.02 31.83
C GLY A 15 7.45 8.89 30.77
N LEU A 16 7.44 8.43 29.52
CA LEU A 16 8.07 9.15 28.42
C LEU A 16 7.32 10.45 28.09
N GLY A 17 8.08 11.44 27.66
CA GLY A 17 7.55 12.67 27.10
C GLY A 17 6.94 12.44 25.72
N GLU A 18 6.05 13.34 25.32
CA GLU A 18 5.33 13.30 24.04
C GLU A 18 6.26 13.17 22.83
N LEU A 19 7.37 13.91 22.80
CA LEU A 19 8.34 13.85 21.70
C LEU A 19 8.99 12.47 21.54
N ILE A 20 9.30 11.80 22.65
CA ILE A 20 9.91 10.46 22.63
C ILE A 20 8.86 9.44 22.19
N LEU A 21 7.63 9.54 22.70
CA LEU A 21 6.53 8.68 22.24
C LEU A 21 6.27 8.84 20.74
N MET A 22 6.35 10.07 20.21
CA MET A 22 6.24 10.32 18.77
C MET A 22 7.38 9.70 17.96
N GLN A 23 8.61 9.70 18.48
CA GLN A 23 9.72 8.98 17.86
C GLN A 23 9.47 7.48 17.84
N ILE A 24 8.96 6.90 18.93
CA ILE A 24 8.60 5.47 18.98
C ILE A 24 7.54 5.15 17.93
N ILE A 25 6.47 5.95 17.83
CA ILE A 25 5.44 5.77 16.80
C ILE A 25 6.05 5.90 15.38
N ASN A 26 7.04 6.77 15.18
CA ASN A 26 7.71 6.91 13.89
C ASN A 26 8.40 5.63 13.43
N GLU A 27 9.02 4.89 14.34
CA GLU A 27 9.73 3.64 14.02
C GLU A 27 8.80 2.46 13.71
N ILE A 28 7.55 2.48 14.21
CA ILE A 28 6.57 1.41 13.96
C ILE A 28 6.14 1.42 12.50
N GLN A 29 6.36 0.33 11.75
CA GLN A 29 5.97 0.28 10.33
C GLN A 29 4.47 0.04 10.11
N SER A 30 3.87 -0.82 10.94
CA SER A 30 2.48 -1.23 10.80
C SER A 30 1.51 -0.15 11.28
N ILE A 31 0.49 0.16 10.47
CA ILE A 31 -0.61 1.04 10.88
C ILE A 31 -1.36 0.43 12.07
N LYS A 32 -1.61 -0.89 12.02
CA LYS A 32 -2.32 -1.60 13.10
C LYS A 32 -1.60 -1.49 14.43
N ASP A 33 -0.28 -1.65 14.45
CA ASP A 33 0.50 -1.55 15.67
C ASP A 33 0.50 -0.12 16.23
N VAL A 34 0.57 0.90 15.37
CA VAL A 34 0.42 2.29 15.81
C VAL A 34 -0.95 2.54 16.44
N VAL A 35 -2.02 2.07 15.81
CA VAL A 35 -3.39 2.21 16.35
C VAL A 35 -3.50 1.51 17.70
N GLN A 36 -2.91 0.32 17.86
CA GLN A 36 -2.88 -0.38 19.14
C GLN A 36 -2.17 0.44 20.22
N VAL A 37 -0.99 1.00 19.93
CA VAL A 37 -0.23 1.84 20.88
C VAL A 37 -1.01 3.08 21.31
N ILE A 38 -1.66 3.76 20.36
CA ILE A 38 -2.48 4.96 20.62
C ILE A 38 -3.74 4.59 21.43
N GLY A 39 -4.32 3.41 21.16
CA GLY A 39 -5.52 2.92 21.83
C GLY A 39 -5.31 2.46 23.28
N VAL A 40 -4.07 2.29 23.75
CA VAL A 40 -3.78 1.75 25.09
C VAL A 40 -4.30 2.64 26.22
N CYS A 41 -4.09 3.96 26.14
CA CYS A 41 -4.47 4.87 27.22
C CYS A 41 -4.66 6.33 26.75
N LYS A 42 -5.25 7.16 27.61
CA LYS A 42 -5.49 8.59 27.32
C LYS A 42 -4.21 9.35 26.95
N LYS A 43 -3.07 9.04 27.56
CA LYS A 43 -1.80 9.74 27.30
C LYS A 43 -1.28 9.46 25.89
N THR A 44 -1.33 8.21 25.45
CA THR A 44 -0.94 7.83 24.08
C THR A 44 -2.01 8.20 23.06
N PHE A 45 -3.28 8.25 23.47
CA PHE A 45 -4.39 8.65 22.60
C PHE A 45 -4.26 10.10 22.09
N ILE A 46 -3.76 11.02 22.92
CA ILE A 46 -3.56 12.44 22.56
C ILE A 46 -2.51 12.59 21.45
N LEU A 47 -1.60 11.62 21.26
CA LEU A 47 -0.58 11.65 20.20
C LEU A 47 -1.17 11.75 18.81
N LYS A 48 -2.42 11.30 18.60
CA LYS A 48 -3.11 11.45 17.31
C LYS A 48 -3.31 12.91 16.89
N ASP A 49 -3.35 13.82 17.87
CA ASP A 49 -3.59 15.26 17.66
C ASP A 49 -2.27 16.03 17.52
N HIS A 50 -1.12 15.37 17.71
CA HIS A 50 0.19 15.99 17.56
C HIS A 50 0.50 16.31 16.09
N GLU A 51 1.10 17.47 15.82
CA GLU A 51 1.38 17.96 14.45
C GLU A 51 2.18 17.00 13.55
N ARG A 52 3.03 16.16 14.16
CA ARG A 52 3.84 15.17 13.44
C ARG A 52 3.10 13.87 13.18
N PHE A 53 1.97 13.62 13.85
CA PHE A 53 1.27 12.34 13.76
C PHE A 53 0.89 12.00 12.33
N PHE A 54 0.26 12.94 11.62
CA PHE A 54 -0.10 12.75 10.23
C PHE A 54 1.10 12.45 9.34
N LYS A 55 2.21 13.20 9.50
CA LYS A 55 3.46 12.98 8.74
C LYS A 55 4.01 11.58 8.97
N VAL A 56 3.92 11.08 10.19
CA VAL A 56 4.37 9.75 10.57
C VAL A 56 3.47 8.66 9.97
N MET A 57 2.16 8.87 9.92
CA MET A 57 1.21 7.89 9.38
C MET A 57 1.27 7.74 7.86
N VAL A 58 1.60 8.81 7.11
CA VAL A 58 1.63 8.81 5.64
C VAL A 58 2.57 7.76 5.04
N TYR A 59 3.66 7.43 5.73
CA TYR A 59 4.66 6.47 5.22
C TYR A 59 4.45 5.04 5.73
N LYS A 60 3.51 4.81 6.65
CA LYS A 60 3.27 3.51 7.25
C LYS A 60 2.38 2.68 6.32
N THR A 61 2.72 1.41 6.17
CA THR A 61 1.97 0.48 5.35
C THR A 61 1.98 -0.90 6.00
N ASP A 62 0.85 -1.60 5.91
CA ASP A 62 0.82 -3.04 6.14
C ASP A 62 0.90 -3.71 4.76
N PRO A 63 1.91 -4.55 4.49
CA PRO A 63 1.99 -5.26 3.22
C PRO A 63 0.75 -6.13 3.04
N ILE A 64 -0.01 -5.86 1.99
CA ILE A 64 -1.13 -6.72 1.58
C ILE A 64 -0.56 -7.76 0.64
N GLN A 65 -0.72 -9.04 0.99
CA GLN A 65 -0.42 -10.12 0.07
C GLN A 65 -1.39 -10.02 -1.11
N TYR A 66 -0.85 -9.99 -2.32
CA TYR A 66 -1.64 -9.84 -3.53
C TYR A 66 -1.29 -10.93 -4.55
N GLN A 67 -2.23 -11.17 -5.46
CA GLN A 67 -2.06 -12.07 -6.58
C GLN A 67 -2.53 -11.38 -7.87
N PHE A 68 -1.80 -11.59 -8.97
CA PHE A 68 -2.23 -11.15 -10.28
C PHE A 68 -3.37 -12.04 -10.78
N ILE A 69 -4.42 -11.42 -11.29
CA ILE A 69 -5.48 -12.05 -12.06
C ILE A 69 -5.14 -11.81 -13.53
N ILE A 70 -4.55 -12.83 -14.16
CA ILE A 70 -4.06 -12.78 -15.54
C ILE A 70 -5.08 -13.50 -16.44
N PRO A 71 -5.43 -12.94 -17.63
CA PRO A 71 -6.29 -13.62 -18.59
C PRO A 71 -5.73 -15.00 -18.99
N GLU A 72 -6.61 -16.01 -19.15
CA GLU A 72 -6.23 -17.43 -19.40
C GLU A 72 -5.44 -17.67 -20.69
N VAL A 73 -5.57 -16.79 -21.68
CA VAL A 73 -4.83 -16.87 -22.95
C VAL A 73 -3.77 -15.77 -22.92
N THR A 74 -2.54 -16.10 -23.30
CA THR A 74 -1.29 -15.44 -22.86
C THR A 74 -1.14 -13.95 -23.20
N ALA A 75 -1.67 -13.08 -22.36
CA ALA A 75 -1.33 -11.65 -22.34
C ALA A 75 0.07 -11.39 -21.71
N GLY A 76 0.58 -12.33 -20.91
CA GLY A 76 1.87 -12.22 -20.24
C GLY A 76 2.17 -13.39 -19.32
N LYS A 77 3.27 -13.28 -18.59
CA LYS A 77 3.70 -14.23 -17.56
C LYS A 77 4.02 -13.50 -16.27
N GLN A 78 3.65 -14.10 -15.14
CA GLN A 78 4.12 -13.65 -13.83
C GLN A 78 5.49 -14.25 -13.54
N GLN A 79 6.41 -13.42 -13.04
CA GLN A 79 7.69 -13.82 -12.48
C GLN A 79 7.87 -13.15 -11.13
N GLY A 80 7.55 -13.87 -10.05
CA GLY A 80 7.55 -13.30 -8.70
C GLY A 80 6.52 -12.17 -8.55
N ASN A 81 6.98 -10.98 -8.18
CA ASN A 81 6.18 -9.75 -8.08
C ASN A 81 6.13 -8.93 -9.38
N GLN A 82 6.65 -9.48 -10.49
CA GLN A 82 6.65 -8.83 -11.78
C GLN A 82 5.66 -9.51 -12.73
N PHE A 83 4.94 -8.70 -13.49
CA PHE A 83 4.20 -9.16 -14.65
C PHE A 83 4.97 -8.75 -15.91
N ILE A 84 5.26 -9.73 -16.76
CA ILE A 84 5.99 -9.54 -18.01
C ILE A 84 5.01 -9.76 -19.16
N HIS A 85 4.66 -8.69 -19.87
CA HIS A 85 3.85 -8.77 -21.08
C HIS A 85 4.58 -9.63 -22.13
N SER A 86 3.88 -10.60 -22.71
CA SER A 86 4.47 -11.61 -23.61
C SER A 86 4.18 -11.39 -25.10
N HIS A 87 3.28 -10.45 -25.41
CA HIS A 87 2.80 -10.25 -26.78
C HIS A 87 3.57 -9.12 -27.48
N LYS A 88 3.47 -9.08 -28.81
CA LYS A 88 4.21 -8.11 -29.65
C LYS A 88 3.93 -6.70 -29.14
N ASP A 89 4.92 -5.83 -29.29
CA ASP A 89 5.01 -4.50 -28.65
C ASP A 89 3.75 -3.60 -28.74
N ILE A 90 2.73 -3.92 -29.55
CA ILE A 90 1.57 -3.08 -29.88
C ILE A 90 0.29 -3.50 -29.13
N ASP A 91 0.29 -4.66 -28.48
CA ASP A 91 -0.93 -5.26 -27.95
C ASP A 91 -1.30 -4.71 -26.56
N ASN A 92 -2.61 -4.50 -26.31
CA ASN A 92 -3.04 -3.96 -25.03
C ASN A 92 -3.05 -5.06 -23.98
N CYS A 93 -2.75 -4.70 -22.74
CA CYS A 93 -2.77 -5.67 -21.66
C CYS A 93 -3.33 -5.04 -20.40
N SER A 94 -4.47 -5.56 -19.95
CA SER A 94 -5.09 -5.18 -18.68
C SER A 94 -5.08 -6.40 -17.75
N ILE A 95 -4.54 -6.23 -16.55
CA ILE A 95 -4.52 -7.26 -15.51
C ILE A 95 -5.18 -6.70 -14.24
N LEU A 96 -5.78 -7.58 -13.45
CA LEU A 96 -6.38 -7.24 -12.16
C LEU A 96 -5.54 -7.80 -11.02
N PHE A 97 -5.83 -7.34 -9.80
CA PHE A 97 -5.16 -7.77 -8.58
C PHE A 97 -6.21 -8.22 -7.56
N ASP A 98 -5.91 -9.29 -6.84
CA ASP A 98 -6.62 -9.74 -5.62
C ASP A 98 -5.71 -9.46 -4.42
N PRO A 99 -6.18 -9.03 -3.23
CA PRO A 99 -7.57 -8.95 -2.78
C PRO A 99 -8.32 -7.71 -3.26
N ILE A 100 -9.64 -7.84 -3.36
CA ILE A 100 -10.56 -6.72 -3.51
C ILE A 100 -10.51 -5.83 -2.26
N VAL A 101 -10.35 -4.52 -2.47
CA VAL A 101 -10.43 -3.51 -1.40
C VAL A 101 -11.89 -3.28 -1.02
N LYS A 102 -12.31 -3.79 0.14
CA LYS A 102 -13.70 -3.64 0.64
C LYS A 102 -13.89 -2.45 1.57
N GLU A 103 -12.88 -2.14 2.38
CA GLU A 103 -12.92 -1.08 3.39
C GLU A 103 -11.51 -0.59 3.72
N GLY A 104 -11.42 0.58 4.34
CA GLY A 104 -10.16 1.17 4.79
C GLY A 104 -9.39 1.92 3.71
N ILE A 105 -8.09 2.11 3.97
CA ILE A 105 -7.16 2.81 3.07
C ILE A 105 -6.09 1.82 2.64
N VAL A 106 -5.91 1.66 1.33
CA VAL A 106 -4.90 0.79 0.72
C VAL A 106 -3.95 1.63 -0.12
N ARG A 107 -2.65 1.37 0.04
CA ARG A 107 -1.61 1.94 -0.84
C ARG A 107 -1.22 0.88 -1.87
N PHE A 108 -1.21 1.28 -3.13
CA PHE A 108 -0.81 0.44 -4.25
C PHE A 108 0.30 1.15 -5.03
N GLU A 109 1.39 0.43 -5.30
CA GLU A 109 2.56 0.97 -5.99
C GLU A 109 2.98 0.04 -7.12
N VAL A 110 3.31 0.63 -8.26
CA VAL A 110 3.73 -0.10 -9.46
C VAL A 110 4.94 0.61 -10.05
N ILE A 111 5.92 -0.18 -10.48
CA ILE A 111 7.07 0.30 -11.23
C ILE A 111 6.90 -0.17 -12.67
N PHE A 112 6.92 0.77 -13.61
CA PHE A 112 6.98 0.45 -15.03
C PHE A 112 8.44 0.48 -15.48
N GLU A 113 8.91 -0.67 -15.97
CA GLU A 113 10.22 -0.81 -16.62
C GLU A 113 10.04 -0.67 -18.14
N ASN A 114 11.07 -0.16 -18.84
CA ASN A 114 11.08 0.04 -20.29
C ASN A 114 9.95 0.98 -20.79
N ASN A 115 10.05 2.27 -20.43
CA ASN A 115 9.00 3.27 -20.63
C ASN A 115 8.90 3.88 -22.04
N GLU A 116 9.44 3.23 -23.06
CA GLU A 116 9.39 3.76 -24.43
C GLU A 116 8.00 3.55 -25.05
N GLY A 117 7.42 4.63 -25.61
CA GLY A 117 6.37 4.58 -26.63
C GLY A 117 4.93 4.24 -26.20
N PHE A 118 4.69 3.70 -25.01
CA PHE A 118 3.37 3.20 -24.62
C PHE A 118 2.75 3.91 -23.41
N ARG A 119 1.45 4.18 -23.53
CA ARG A 119 0.63 4.73 -22.44
C ARG A 119 0.49 3.69 -21.33
N LYS A 120 0.83 4.07 -20.11
CA LYS A 120 0.65 3.25 -18.92
C LYS A 120 -0.53 3.77 -18.10
N TYR A 121 -1.31 2.85 -17.57
CA TYR A 121 -2.56 3.12 -16.89
C TYR A 121 -2.59 2.35 -15.58
N ILE A 122 -3.01 3.02 -14.50
CA ILE A 122 -3.31 2.38 -13.21
C ILE A 122 -4.69 2.86 -12.79
N GLY A 123 -5.48 2.00 -12.17
CA GLY A 123 -6.83 2.37 -11.76
C GLY A 123 -7.50 1.37 -10.84
N ILE A 124 -8.75 1.65 -10.54
CA ILE A 124 -9.62 0.80 -9.72
C ILE A 124 -10.75 0.27 -10.61
N ALA A 125 -10.93 -1.04 -10.59
CA ALA A 125 -11.98 -1.75 -11.29
C ALA A 125 -13.08 -2.19 -10.32
N ASP A 126 -14.32 -2.23 -10.80
CA ASP A 126 -15.37 -2.98 -10.12
C ASP A 126 -15.03 -4.49 -10.06
N GLN A 127 -15.51 -5.17 -9.02
CA GLN A 127 -15.30 -6.62 -8.85
C GLN A 127 -15.82 -7.44 -10.04
N SER A 128 -16.83 -6.95 -10.77
CA SER A 128 -17.38 -7.63 -11.94
C SER A 128 -16.54 -7.47 -13.22
N CYS A 129 -15.43 -6.73 -13.18
CA CYS A 129 -14.54 -6.60 -14.32
C CYS A 129 -13.70 -7.87 -14.52
N SER A 130 -13.55 -8.25 -15.79
CA SER A 130 -12.64 -9.27 -16.26
C SER A 130 -12.11 -8.83 -17.61
N PHE A 131 -10.83 -9.06 -17.88
CA PHE A 131 -10.20 -8.68 -19.13
C PHE A 131 -9.78 -9.93 -19.91
N ALA A 132 -10.03 -9.92 -21.20
CA ALA A 132 -9.47 -10.86 -22.17
C ALA A 132 -8.11 -10.34 -22.67
N VAL A 133 -7.50 -11.10 -23.59
CA VAL A 133 -6.31 -10.66 -24.32
C VAL A 133 -6.67 -9.44 -25.15
N ASP A 134 -5.74 -8.47 -25.24
CA ASP A 134 -5.88 -7.22 -26.01
C ASP A 134 -6.94 -6.23 -25.49
N ASP A 135 -7.62 -6.55 -24.40
CA ASP A 135 -8.58 -5.65 -23.76
C ASP A 135 -7.88 -4.46 -23.11
N ARG A 136 -8.45 -3.28 -23.35
CA ARG A 136 -8.10 -2.05 -22.67
C ARG A 136 -8.95 -1.87 -21.42
N PRO A 137 -8.51 -1.05 -20.44
CA PRO A 137 -9.30 -0.83 -19.23
C PRO A 137 -10.72 -0.33 -19.50
N TRP A 138 -10.90 0.50 -20.54
CA TRP A 138 -12.20 1.07 -20.91
C TRP A 138 -13.09 0.14 -21.76
N ASP A 139 -12.57 -1.00 -22.23
CA ASP A 139 -13.39 -1.97 -22.97
C ASP A 139 -14.38 -2.69 -22.03
N SER A 140 -14.11 -2.67 -20.71
CA SER A 140 -15.04 -3.10 -19.66
C SER A 140 -16.23 -2.16 -19.41
N GLY A 141 -16.32 -1.05 -20.16
CA GLY A 141 -17.35 -0.02 -20.00
C GLY A 141 -17.07 0.94 -18.84
N SER A 142 -18.12 1.52 -18.26
CA SER A 142 -18.03 2.55 -17.20
C SER A 142 -17.74 1.98 -15.79
N LYS A 143 -17.19 0.77 -15.70
CA LYS A 143 -16.91 0.05 -14.44
C LYS A 143 -15.48 0.22 -13.95
N PHE A 144 -14.75 1.18 -14.52
CA PHE A 144 -13.33 1.34 -14.29
C PHE A 144 -12.97 2.83 -14.18
N PHE A 145 -12.21 3.17 -13.14
CA PHE A 145 -11.61 4.49 -12.96
C PHE A 145 -10.11 4.40 -13.24
N VAL A 146 -9.65 4.99 -14.34
CA VAL A 146 -8.24 5.00 -14.73
C VAL A 146 -7.60 6.35 -14.41
N TYR A 147 -6.43 6.32 -13.77
CA TYR A 147 -5.47 7.42 -13.80
C TYR A 147 -4.47 7.20 -14.92
N TYR A 148 -4.38 8.21 -15.79
CA TYR A 148 -3.41 8.25 -16.86
C TYR A 148 -2.06 8.71 -16.31
N ILE A 149 -0.98 7.97 -16.63
CA ILE A 149 0.37 8.34 -16.22
C ILE A 149 1.16 8.72 -17.49
N HIS A 150 1.49 10.01 -17.63
CA HIS A 150 2.57 10.44 -18.53
C HIS A 150 3.89 10.16 -17.79
N ILE A 151 4.65 9.19 -18.29
CA ILE A 151 6.03 8.92 -17.85
C ILE A 151 6.97 9.45 -18.93
#